data_AF-A0A6P8W1U4-F1
#
_entry.id   AF-A0A6P8W1U4-F1
#
_cell.length_a   1.000
_cell.length_b   1.000
_cell.length_c   1.000
_cell.angle_alpha   90.00
_cell.angle_beta   90.00
_cell.angle_gamma   90.00
#
_symmetry.space_group_name_H-M   'P 1'
#
loop_
_entity.id
_entity.type
_entity.pdbx_description
1 polymer ?
#
loop_
_entity_poly.entity_id
_entity_poly.type
_entity_poly.pdbx_seq_one_letter_code
_entity_poly.pdbx_strand_id
1 'polypeptide(L)'
;MCGIWALFGSDECLSVQVTSAMRIAHRGPDAFRFENVNGFTNCCFGFHRLAVMDQLYGMQPLRIKKFPFLWLCYNGEIYNHLALNKKFGFKPQMAVDGEVLLHLYDRFGIKKMAALLDGVFAFILLDTEKKKVFVGRDTYGVRPLFKLSTDDGFLALCSEAKGTVGLGPFFVFIDVTRSVCH
;
A
#
# COMPACT_ATOMS: atom_id res chain seq x y z
N MET A 1 -10.57 2.05 10.59
CA MET A 1 -9.99 2.36 9.26
C MET A 1 -8.92 1.33 9.01
N CYS A 2 -8.78 0.74 7.83
CA CYS A 2 -7.77 -0.30 7.58
C CYS A 2 -6.34 0.08 8.03
N GLY A 3 -5.49 -0.91 8.22
CA GLY A 3 -4.06 -0.75 8.47
C GLY A 3 -3.24 -1.31 7.33
N ILE A 4 -2.38 -0.49 6.72
CA ILE A 4 -1.38 -0.95 5.75
C ILE A 4 -0.01 -1.01 6.44
N TRP A 5 0.73 -2.08 6.16
CA TRP A 5 2.10 -2.30 6.60
C TRP A 5 2.87 -2.98 5.46
N ALA A 6 4.11 -2.57 5.22
CA ALA A 6 4.97 -3.23 4.25
C ALA A 6 6.44 -3.08 4.66
N LEU A 7 7.24 -4.05 4.21
CA LEU A 7 8.67 -4.11 4.44
C LEU A 7 9.36 -4.49 3.13
N PHE A 8 10.47 -3.83 2.82
CA PHE A 8 11.31 -4.13 1.67
C PHE A 8 12.77 -4.11 2.11
N GLY A 9 13.55 -5.08 1.65
CA GLY A 9 14.99 -5.14 1.96
C GLY A 9 15.30 -5.62 3.38
N SER A 10 14.45 -6.48 3.96
CA SER A 10 14.66 -6.99 5.32
C SER A 10 15.09 -8.45 5.34
N ASP A 11 16.22 -8.72 6.00
CA ASP A 11 16.72 -10.07 6.26
C ASP A 11 16.28 -10.61 7.64
N GLU A 12 15.49 -9.83 8.39
CA GLU A 12 14.92 -10.25 9.69
C GLU A 12 14.01 -11.46 9.56
N CYS A 13 13.89 -12.23 10.64
CA CYS A 13 13.02 -13.41 10.67
C CYS A 13 11.55 -13.03 10.43
N LEU A 14 10.85 -13.85 9.64
CA LEU A 14 9.42 -13.68 9.33
C LEU A 14 8.56 -13.49 10.60
N SER A 15 8.92 -14.16 11.70
CA SER A 15 8.20 -14.03 12.98
C SER A 15 8.24 -12.61 13.53
N VAL A 16 9.40 -11.95 13.50
CA VAL A 16 9.58 -10.56 13.97
C VAL A 16 8.78 -9.58 13.10
N GLN A 17 8.81 -9.81 11.79
CA GLN A 17 8.07 -9.01 10.81
C GLN A 17 6.56 -9.12 11.03
N VAL A 18 6.02 -10.33 11.20
CA VAL A 18 4.60 -10.57 11.48
C VAL A 18 4.20 -9.94 12.81
N THR A 19 4.97 -10.12 13.89
CA THR A 19 4.68 -9.49 15.18
C THR A 19 4.61 -7.97 15.08
N SER A 20 5.47 -7.36 14.25
CA SER A 20 5.47 -5.92 14.01
C SER A 20 4.23 -5.47 13.22
N ALA A 21 3.84 -6.22 12.18
CA ALA A 21 2.61 -5.97 11.44
C ALA A 21 1.36 -6.08 12.33
N MET A 22 1.35 -6.97 13.33
CA MET A 22 0.22 -7.14 14.26
C MET A 22 0.02 -5.95 15.21
N ARG A 23 1.01 -5.06 15.40
CA ARG A 23 0.88 -3.89 16.28
C ARG A 23 -0.21 -2.90 15.84
N ILE A 24 -0.60 -2.93 14.57
CA ILE A 24 -1.66 -2.08 14.03
C ILE A 24 -2.99 -2.83 13.82
N ALA A 25 -3.16 -4.03 14.38
CA ALA A 25 -4.35 -4.86 14.18
C ALA A 25 -5.68 -4.17 14.55
N HIS A 26 -5.67 -3.35 15.60
CA HIS A 26 -6.84 -2.56 16.04
C HIS A 26 -7.45 -1.65 14.95
N ARG A 27 -6.69 -1.31 13.90
CA ARG A 27 -7.20 -0.53 12.76
C ARG A 27 -8.22 -1.31 11.92
N GLY A 28 -7.98 -2.61 11.74
CA GLY A 28 -8.77 -3.50 10.89
C GLY A 28 -9.00 -4.86 11.55
N PRO A 29 -9.98 -4.97 12.46
CA PRO A 29 -10.21 -6.17 13.26
C PRO A 29 -10.85 -7.33 12.47
N ASP A 30 -11.37 -7.09 11.26
CA ASP A 30 -12.23 -8.08 10.58
C ASP A 30 -11.43 -9.16 9.87
N ALA A 31 -10.28 -8.79 9.29
CA ALA A 31 -9.42 -9.74 8.60
C ALA A 31 -7.98 -9.24 8.53
N PHE A 32 -7.05 -10.18 8.55
CA PHE A 32 -5.63 -9.94 8.37
C PHE A 32 -5.08 -10.79 7.23
N ARG A 33 -4.23 -10.19 6.39
CA ARG A 33 -3.42 -10.91 5.42
C ARG A 33 -1.97 -10.47 5.57
N PHE A 34 -1.08 -11.45 5.63
CA PHE A 34 0.36 -11.26 5.54
C PHE A 34 0.88 -12.13 4.39
N GLU A 35 1.59 -11.52 3.45
CA GLU A 35 2.18 -12.27 2.34
C GLU A 35 3.53 -11.68 1.91
N ASN A 36 4.46 -12.56 1.56
CA ASN A 36 5.73 -12.19 0.94
C ASN A 36 5.54 -12.03 -0.57
N VAL A 37 6.40 -11.21 -1.18
CA VAL A 37 6.39 -11.00 -2.62
C VAL A 37 7.13 -12.13 -3.32
N ASN A 38 6.48 -12.78 -4.29
CA ASN A 38 7.11 -13.87 -5.05
C ASN A 38 8.39 -13.38 -5.75
N GLY A 39 9.50 -14.09 -5.55
CA GLY A 39 10.82 -13.72 -6.10
C GLY A 39 11.58 -12.65 -5.30
N PHE A 40 10.97 -12.07 -4.27
CA PHE A 40 11.57 -11.10 -3.36
C PHE A 40 11.25 -11.50 -1.91
N THR A 41 11.97 -12.50 -1.40
CA THR A 41 11.70 -13.09 -0.07
C THR A 41 11.90 -12.11 1.10
N ASN A 42 12.66 -11.04 0.87
CA ASN A 42 12.92 -9.94 1.79
C ASN A 42 11.91 -8.78 1.67
N CYS A 43 10.83 -9.00 0.92
CA CYS A 43 9.74 -8.04 0.74
C CYS A 43 8.41 -8.66 1.16
N CYS A 44 7.66 -7.96 2.00
CA CYS A 44 6.39 -8.46 2.52
C CYS A 44 5.38 -7.35 2.77
N PHE A 45 4.10 -7.74 2.76
CA PHE A 45 2.97 -6.86 3.02
C PHE A 45 2.11 -7.43 4.14
N GLY A 46 1.63 -6.55 5.00
CA GLY A 46 0.64 -6.82 6.03
C GLY A 46 -0.56 -5.89 5.86
N PHE A 47 -1.76 -6.44 5.84
CA PHE A 47 -2.99 -5.68 5.70
C PHE A 47 -4.03 -6.09 6.74
N HIS A 48 -4.48 -5.12 7.52
CA HIS A 48 -5.58 -5.25 8.47
C HIS A 48 -6.81 -4.57 7.88
N ARG A 49 -7.86 -5.34 7.62
CA ARG A 49 -9.08 -4.86 6.98
C ARG A 49 -10.12 -4.47 8.03
N LEU A 50 -10.68 -3.27 7.87
CA LEU A 50 -11.99 -2.93 8.39
C LEU A 50 -12.95 -2.93 7.21
N ALA A 51 -13.92 -3.84 7.21
CA ALA A 51 -14.91 -3.99 6.15
C ALA A 51 -15.99 -2.91 6.29
N VAL A 52 -15.71 -1.71 5.78
CA VAL A 52 -16.67 -0.59 5.74
C VAL A 52 -17.61 -0.71 4.52
N MET A 53 -17.10 -1.18 3.38
CA MET A 53 -17.85 -1.44 2.15
C MET A 53 -17.49 -2.82 1.56
N ASP A 54 -18.53 -3.48 1.03
CA ASP A 54 -18.59 -4.78 0.32
C ASP A 54 -17.71 -5.93 0.88
N GLN A 55 -18.35 -6.95 1.46
CA GLN A 55 -17.68 -7.97 2.26
C GLN A 55 -16.77 -8.92 1.44
N LEU A 56 -17.04 -9.11 0.15
CA LEU A 56 -16.48 -10.23 -0.62
C LEU A 56 -15.15 -9.94 -1.35
N TYR A 57 -14.96 -8.73 -1.88
CA TYR A 57 -13.85 -8.44 -2.80
C TYR A 57 -13.06 -7.19 -2.39
N GLY A 58 -12.24 -7.31 -1.35
CA GLY A 58 -11.47 -6.15 -0.85
C GLY A 58 -10.27 -6.47 0.03
N MET A 59 -9.86 -7.74 0.15
CA MET A 59 -8.63 -8.09 0.87
C MET A 59 -7.39 -7.74 0.06
N GLN A 60 -6.42 -7.14 0.75
CA GLN A 60 -5.19 -6.65 0.15
C GLN A 60 -3.97 -7.42 0.70
N PRO A 61 -2.82 -7.46 0.01
CA PRO A 61 -2.47 -6.75 -1.22
C PRO A 61 -3.40 -7.04 -2.40
N LEU A 62 -3.84 -5.96 -3.06
CA LEU A 62 -4.66 -6.02 -4.25
C LEU A 62 -3.78 -6.42 -5.42
N ARG A 63 -4.16 -7.51 -6.07
CA ARG A 63 -3.50 -8.07 -7.27
C ARG A 63 -4.56 -8.46 -8.26
N ILE A 64 -4.35 -8.13 -9.53
CA ILE A 64 -5.28 -8.44 -10.60
C ILE A 64 -4.57 -9.20 -11.72
N LYS A 65 -5.30 -10.09 -12.42
CA LYS A 65 -4.72 -10.95 -13.46
C LYS A 65 -4.11 -10.16 -14.61
N LYS A 66 -4.67 -8.98 -14.89
CA LYS A 66 -4.19 -8.10 -15.97
C LYS A 66 -2.77 -7.56 -15.71
N PHE A 67 -2.39 -7.36 -14.45
CA PHE A 67 -1.11 -6.77 -14.04
C PHE A 67 -0.46 -7.63 -12.94
N PRO A 68 0.05 -8.83 -13.27
CA PRO A 68 0.54 -9.78 -12.27
C PRO A 68 1.79 -9.29 -11.50
N PHE A 69 2.48 -8.29 -12.03
CA PHE A 69 3.67 -7.67 -11.44
C PHE A 69 3.35 -6.50 -10.48
N LEU A 70 2.09 -6.10 -10.37
CA LEU A 70 1.66 -5.00 -9.50
C LEU A 70 1.04 -5.51 -8.20
N TRP A 71 1.50 -4.93 -7.10
CA TRP A 71 1.00 -5.20 -5.75
C TRP A 71 0.60 -3.89 -5.10
N LEU A 72 -0.66 -3.75 -4.73
CA LEU A 72 -1.18 -2.52 -4.14
C LEU A 72 -1.75 -2.78 -2.73
N CYS A 73 -1.22 -2.07 -1.74
CA CYS A 73 -1.88 -1.90 -0.45
C CYS A 73 -2.27 -0.43 -0.31
N TYR A 74 -3.52 -0.15 0.02
CA TYR A 74 -4.00 1.19 0.31
C TYR A 74 -5.03 1.21 1.44
N ASN A 75 -5.00 2.31 2.19
CA ASN A 75 -6.01 2.69 3.16
C ASN A 75 -6.66 3.96 2.65
N GLY A 76 -7.89 3.88 2.17
CA GLY A 76 -8.55 5.03 1.58
C GLY A 76 -9.86 4.73 0.88
N GLU A 77 -10.43 5.80 0.33
CA GLU A 77 -11.61 5.80 -0.52
C GLU A 77 -11.34 6.70 -1.72
N ILE A 78 -11.48 6.16 -2.93
CA ILE A 78 -11.26 6.85 -4.20
C ILE A 78 -12.62 7.19 -4.81
N TYR A 79 -13.15 8.37 -4.50
CA TYR A 79 -14.53 8.77 -4.85
C TYR A 79 -14.80 8.78 -6.35
N ASN A 80 -13.80 9.18 -7.15
CA ASN A 80 -13.96 9.29 -8.60
C ASN A 80 -13.64 8.00 -9.38
N HIS A 81 -13.47 6.84 -8.73
CA HIS A 81 -13.03 5.61 -9.40
C HIS A 81 -13.96 5.17 -10.56
N LEU A 82 -15.28 5.26 -10.40
CA LEU A 82 -16.25 4.93 -11.45
C LEU A 82 -16.16 5.90 -12.64
N ALA A 83 -15.99 7.20 -12.36
CA ALA A 83 -15.85 8.22 -13.38
C ALA A 83 -14.56 8.04 -14.18
N LEU A 84 -13.45 7.70 -13.50
CA LEU A 84 -12.17 7.38 -14.12
C LEU A 84 -12.26 6.11 -14.98
N ASN A 85 -12.91 5.06 -14.47
CA ASN A 85 -13.13 3.82 -15.22
C ASN A 85 -13.90 4.09 -16.51
N LYS A 86 -14.99 4.87 -16.45
CA LYS A 86 -15.76 5.26 -17.63
C LYS A 86 -14.96 6.14 -18.59
N LYS A 87 -14.27 7.17 -18.07
CA LYS A 87 -13.50 8.14 -18.86
C LYS A 87 -12.37 7.49 -19.65
N PHE A 88 -11.68 6.51 -19.06
CA PHE A 88 -10.53 5.86 -19.68
C PHE A 88 -10.86 4.46 -20.22
N GLY A 89 -12.10 4.00 -20.13
CA GLY A 89 -12.54 2.69 -20.61
C GLY A 89 -11.87 1.52 -19.87
N PHE A 90 -11.59 1.68 -18.58
CA PHE A 90 -11.06 0.58 -17.76
C PHE A 90 -12.16 -0.45 -17.47
N LYS A 91 -11.78 -1.72 -17.50
CA LYS A 91 -12.65 -2.85 -17.17
C LYS A 91 -12.15 -3.42 -15.84
N PRO A 92 -12.73 -3.01 -14.70
CA PRO A 92 -12.31 -3.51 -13.40
C PRO A 92 -12.59 -5.01 -13.27
N GLN A 93 -11.66 -5.76 -12.67
CA GLN A 93 -11.81 -7.19 -12.39
C GLN A 93 -12.46 -7.44 -11.02
N MET A 94 -12.41 -6.46 -10.13
CA MET A 94 -12.88 -6.48 -8.75
C MET A 94 -13.79 -5.29 -8.49
N ALA A 95 -14.74 -5.44 -7.58
CA ALA A 95 -15.66 -4.39 -7.15
C ALA A 95 -15.05 -3.52 -6.03
N VAL A 96 -13.79 -3.10 -6.19
CA VAL A 96 -13.09 -2.26 -5.20
C VAL A 96 -12.62 -0.95 -5.86
N ASP A 97 -12.81 0.16 -5.16
CA ASP A 97 -12.46 1.50 -5.64
C ASP A 97 -10.95 1.63 -5.93
N GLY A 98 -10.11 1.01 -5.10
CA GLY A 98 -8.66 1.04 -5.23
C GLY A 98 -8.10 0.38 -6.50
N GLU A 99 -8.87 -0.46 -7.22
CA GLU A 99 -8.37 -1.10 -8.43
C GLU A 99 -8.00 -0.07 -9.52
N VAL A 100 -8.68 1.08 -9.53
CA VAL A 100 -8.41 2.14 -10.51
C VAL A 100 -6.96 2.63 -10.47
N LEU A 101 -6.30 2.57 -9.30
CA LEU A 101 -4.88 2.93 -9.15
C LEU A 101 -4.00 2.04 -10.04
N LEU A 102 -4.27 0.74 -10.11
CA LEU A 102 -3.49 -0.19 -10.93
C LEU A 102 -3.59 0.15 -12.42
N HIS A 103 -4.81 0.40 -12.91
CA HIS A 103 -5.03 0.76 -14.32
C HIS A 103 -4.45 2.14 -14.67
N LEU A 104 -4.55 3.11 -13.76
CA LEU A 104 -3.98 4.44 -13.95
C LEU A 104 -2.45 4.41 -13.95
N TYR A 105 -1.84 3.66 -13.01
CA TYR A 105 -0.39 3.51 -12.95
C TYR A 105 0.16 2.85 -14.22
N ASP A 106 -0.43 1.73 -14.63
CA ASP A 106 -0.01 1.01 -15.84
C ASP A 106 -0.08 1.91 -17.09
N ARG A 107 -1.17 2.67 -17.25
CA ARG A 107 -1.38 3.51 -18.43
C ARG A 107 -0.59 4.83 -18.43
N PHE A 108 -0.47 5.49 -17.28
CA PHE A 108 -0.01 6.87 -17.21
C PHE A 108 1.19 7.10 -16.30
N GLY A 109 1.62 6.07 -15.55
CA GLY A 109 2.65 6.18 -14.54
C GLY A 109 2.20 6.92 -13.27
N ILE A 110 3.06 6.88 -12.26
CA ILE A 110 2.70 7.24 -10.89
C ILE A 110 2.30 8.71 -10.69
N LYS A 111 2.99 9.65 -11.37
CA LYS A 111 2.75 11.10 -11.21
C LYS A 111 1.36 11.49 -11.72
N LYS A 112 1.00 10.99 -12.91
CA LYS A 112 -0.29 11.28 -13.54
C LYS A 112 -1.42 10.50 -12.88
N MET A 113 -1.17 9.28 -12.40
CA MET A 113 -2.10 8.57 -11.52
C MET A 113 -2.46 9.45 -10.32
N ALA A 114 -1.46 9.87 -9.52
CA ALA A 114 -1.70 10.64 -8.30
C ALA A 114 -2.48 11.94 -8.55
N ALA A 115 -2.21 12.65 -9.64
CA ALA A 115 -2.91 13.89 -10.01
C ALA A 115 -4.39 13.68 -10.43
N LEU A 116 -4.78 12.46 -10.78
CA LEU A 116 -6.15 12.12 -11.21
C LEU A 116 -7.03 11.58 -10.08
N LEU A 117 -6.45 11.18 -8.96
CA LEU A 117 -7.20 10.61 -7.84
C LEU A 117 -7.94 11.71 -7.08
N ASP A 118 -9.23 11.51 -6.91
CA ASP A 118 -10.06 12.31 -6.01
C ASP A 118 -10.56 11.39 -4.89
N GLY A 119 -10.14 11.69 -3.66
CA GLY A 119 -10.33 10.82 -2.52
C GLY A 119 -9.37 11.08 -1.37
N VAL A 120 -9.52 10.29 -0.33
CA VAL A 120 -8.63 10.26 0.84
C VAL A 120 -7.93 8.92 0.88
N PHE A 121 -6.61 8.89 0.84
CA PHE A 121 -5.87 7.65 0.65
C PHE A 121 -4.45 7.74 1.16
N ALA A 122 -3.93 6.59 1.57
CA ALA A 122 -2.52 6.29 1.72
C ALA A 122 -2.27 4.97 0.97
N PHE A 123 -1.28 4.92 0.08
CA PHE A 123 -1.00 3.69 -0.68
C PHE A 123 0.49 3.35 -0.73
N ILE A 124 0.73 2.06 -0.95
CA ILE A 124 2.01 1.43 -1.23
C ILE A 124 1.78 0.59 -2.48
N LEU A 125 2.46 0.93 -3.57
CA LEU A 125 2.40 0.24 -4.84
C LEU A 125 3.79 -0.31 -5.16
N LEU A 126 3.92 -1.63 -5.23
CA LEU A 126 5.13 -2.29 -5.73
C LEU A 126 4.91 -2.71 -7.18
N ASP A 127 5.88 -2.36 -8.02
CA ASP A 127 6.04 -2.84 -9.39
C ASP A 127 7.29 -3.74 -9.44
N THR A 128 7.08 -5.05 -9.53
CA THR A 128 8.16 -6.04 -9.52
C THR A 128 8.94 -6.10 -10.83
N GLU A 129 8.34 -5.71 -11.95
CA GLU A 129 9.02 -5.64 -13.25
C GLU A 129 10.02 -4.49 -13.27
N LYS A 130 9.59 -3.32 -12.78
CA LYS A 130 10.45 -2.12 -12.72
C LYS A 130 11.31 -2.06 -11.46
N LYS A 131 11.11 -2.99 -10.51
CA LYS A 131 11.76 -3.01 -9.18
C LYS A 131 11.59 -1.66 -8.46
N LYS A 132 10.37 -1.14 -8.43
CA LYS A 132 10.05 0.16 -7.83
C LYS A 132 8.94 0.04 -6.80
N VAL A 133 9.14 0.71 -5.68
CA VAL A 133 8.11 0.95 -4.68
C VAL A 133 7.67 2.39 -4.81
N PHE A 134 6.37 2.61 -4.87
CA PHE A 134 5.77 3.94 -4.86
C PHE A 134 4.89 4.08 -3.64
N VAL A 135 5.04 5.22 -2.98
CA VAL A 135 4.30 5.54 -1.77
C VAL A 135 3.61 6.87 -1.98
N GLY A 136 2.34 6.99 -1.61
CA GLY A 136 1.58 8.23 -1.78
C GLY A 136 0.51 8.43 -0.71
N ARG A 137 0.18 9.69 -0.46
CA ARG A 137 -0.90 10.13 0.41
C ARG A 137 -1.79 11.15 -0.31
N ASP A 138 -3.02 11.30 0.18
CA ASP A 138 -3.92 12.34 -0.25
C ASP A 138 -3.40 13.74 0.09
N THR A 139 -3.98 14.75 -0.58
CA THR A 139 -3.53 16.15 -0.54
C THR A 139 -3.39 16.72 0.87
N TYR A 140 -4.28 16.33 1.79
CA TYR A 140 -4.33 16.85 3.15
C TYR A 140 -3.77 15.86 4.18
N GLY A 141 -3.28 14.71 3.73
CA GLY A 141 -2.76 13.65 4.59
C GLY A 141 -3.81 13.05 5.52
N VAL A 142 -5.09 13.00 5.10
CA VAL A 142 -6.20 12.47 5.92
C VAL A 142 -5.94 11.03 6.34
N ARG A 143 -5.40 10.20 5.44
CA ARG A 143 -4.97 8.84 5.79
C ARG A 143 -3.49 8.85 6.19
N PRO A 144 -3.13 8.36 7.40
CA PRO A 144 -1.75 8.39 7.88
C PRO A 144 -0.90 7.32 7.21
N LEU A 145 0.37 7.66 6.95
CA LEU A 145 1.39 6.75 6.48
C LEU A 145 2.77 7.24 6.92
N PHE A 146 3.49 6.36 7.60
CA PHE A 146 4.83 6.58 8.12
C PHE A 146 5.83 5.76 7.33
N LYS A 147 7.01 6.34 7.13
CA LYS A 147 8.15 5.71 6.47
C LYS A 147 9.34 5.66 7.43
N LEU A 148 9.99 4.52 7.46
CA LEU A 148 11.33 4.31 8.01
C LEU A 148 12.20 3.77 6.89
N SER A 149 13.34 4.38 6.62
CA SER A 149 14.30 3.90 5.63
C SER A 149 15.72 4.13 6.09
N THR A 150 16.63 3.27 5.64
CA THR A 150 18.05 3.29 5.94
C THR A 150 18.86 3.30 4.65
N ASP A 151 20.14 3.70 4.75
CA ASP A 151 21.01 3.88 3.58
C ASP A 151 21.39 2.56 2.87
N ASP A 152 21.27 1.44 3.58
CA ASP A 152 21.48 0.08 3.07
C ASP A 152 20.29 -0.47 2.26
N GLY A 153 19.24 0.33 2.07
CA GLY A 153 18.10 0.01 1.21
C GLY A 153 16.93 -0.67 1.93
N PHE A 154 16.96 -0.75 3.26
CA PHE A 154 15.80 -1.18 4.02
C PHE A 154 14.71 -0.09 4.06
N LEU A 155 13.46 -0.51 3.89
CA LEU A 155 12.27 0.35 3.85
C LEU A 155 11.10 -0.31 4.58
N ALA A 156 10.62 0.33 5.65
CA ALA A 156 9.38 -0.02 6.33
C ALA A 156 8.33 1.08 6.16
N LEU A 157 7.10 0.68 5.87
CA LEU A 157 5.95 1.57 5.67
C LEU A 157 4.81 1.10 6.55
N CYS A 158 4.12 2.02 7.22
CA CYS A 158 3.01 1.66 8.10
C CYS A 158 2.01 2.78 8.28
N SER A 159 0.73 2.46 8.45
CA SER A 159 -0.30 3.46 8.82
C SER A 159 -0.02 4.17 10.15
N GLU A 160 0.72 3.54 11.08
CA GLU A 160 1.07 4.13 12.38
C GLU A 160 2.53 3.85 12.73
N ALA A 161 3.22 4.86 13.26
CA ALA A 161 4.63 4.78 13.66
C ALA A 161 4.95 3.53 14.51
N LYS A 162 4.06 3.11 15.42
CA LYS A 162 4.27 1.95 16.30
C LYS A 162 4.52 0.63 15.56
N GLY A 163 4.04 0.51 14.32
CA GLY A 163 4.28 -0.66 13.46
C GLY A 163 5.66 -0.70 12.81
N THR A 164 6.43 0.40 12.87
CA THR A 164 7.81 0.45 12.37
C THR A 164 8.87 0.52 13.49
N VAL A 165 8.46 0.82 14.73
CA VAL A 165 9.39 0.92 15.87
C VAL A 165 10.11 -0.41 16.12
N GLY A 166 11.43 -0.37 16.11
CA GLY A 166 12.29 -1.53 16.38
C GLY A 166 12.60 -2.40 15.16
N LEU A 167 12.27 -1.95 13.93
CA LEU A 167 12.56 -2.67 12.70
C LEU A 167 13.85 -2.21 11.96
N GLY A 168 14.75 -1.44 12.58
CA GLY A 168 16.01 -1.07 11.91
C GLY A 168 17.06 -0.39 12.83
N PRO A 169 18.31 -0.20 12.35
CA PRO A 169 19.43 0.20 13.20
C PRO A 169 19.41 1.65 13.71
N PHE A 170 18.76 2.60 13.03
CA PHE A 170 18.67 4.01 13.47
C PHE A 170 17.37 4.66 13.01
N PHE A 171 16.76 5.46 13.89
CA PHE A 171 15.46 6.08 13.69
C PHE A 171 15.55 7.32 12.80
N VAL A 172 15.07 7.24 11.55
CA VAL A 172 14.69 8.43 10.78
C VAL A 172 13.22 8.32 10.42
N PHE A 173 12.37 9.01 11.20
CA PHE A 173 10.96 9.17 10.89
C PHE A 173 10.80 10.25 9.84
N ILE A 174 10.30 9.88 8.67
CA ILE A 174 9.89 10.84 7.64
C ILE A 174 8.38 10.77 7.52
N ASP A 175 7.71 11.85 7.90
CA ASP A 175 6.31 12.08 7.52
C ASP A 175 6.28 12.28 6.00
N VAL A 176 5.58 11.38 5.30
CA VAL A 176 5.49 11.42 3.83
C VAL A 176 4.60 12.59 3.45
N THR A 177 5.17 13.79 3.36
CA THR A 177 4.48 15.01 2.96
C THR A 177 4.50 15.15 1.44
N ARG A 178 3.30 15.08 0.85
CA ARG A 178 2.93 15.51 -0.51
C ARG A 178 3.79 15.05 -1.70
N SER A 179 4.56 13.99 -1.56
CA SER A 179 5.51 13.54 -2.57
C SER A 179 5.35 12.05 -2.81
N VAL A 180 5.13 11.65 -4.07
CA VAL A 180 5.41 10.27 -4.46
C VAL A 180 6.91 10.07 -4.29
N CYS A 181 7.32 9.42 -3.21
CA CYS A 181 8.71 9.04 -3.00
C CYS A 181 9.02 7.80 -3.83
N HIS A 182 10.17 7.82 -4.50
CA HIS A 182 10.81 6.65 -5.11
C HIS A 182 11.63 5.89 -4.06
#